data_AF-A0A7V7ZPK9-F1
#
_entry.id   AF-A0A7V7ZPK9-F1
#
_cell.length_a   1.000
_cell.length_b   1.000
_cell.length_c   1.000
_cell.angle_alpha   90.00
_cell.angle_beta   90.00
_cell.angle_gamma   90.00
#
_symmetry.space_group_name_H-M   'P 1'
#
loop_
_entity.id
_entity.type
_entity.pdbx_description
1 polymer ?
#
loop_
_entity_poly.entity_id
_entity_poly.type
_entity_poly.pdbx_seq_one_letter_code
_entity_poly.pdbx_strand_id
1 'polypeptide(L)'
;MAAAQKKRPARPERSPAMERRDPDEAARHMRPLLWAVPLSILIHNIEEFPQIVPYAQRHGVPIRMRPMGIAVALATLLPLPLTMAAVRRPSNRRLRQAAMASAALMACNAAAHLAQTIALRERSPGAVTGLCVNLPLAVAFYRRAIACGYLAPREARRAALVGVALMAPAALILQLVGHAADWALRTMGRTGQP
;
A
#
# COMPACT_ATOMS: atom_id res chain seq x y z
N MET A 1 -2.66 1.43 -64.61
CA MET A 1 -3.14 2.02 -63.33
C MET A 1 -1.97 1.97 -62.34
N ALA A 2 -1.30 3.10 -62.12
CA ALA A 2 -0.15 3.20 -61.21
C ALA A 2 -0.62 3.63 -59.82
N ALA A 3 -0.35 2.79 -58.80
CA ALA A 3 -0.73 3.06 -57.42
C ALA A 3 0.20 4.11 -56.81
N ALA A 4 -0.36 5.25 -56.40
CA ALA A 4 0.37 6.34 -55.76
C ALA A 4 0.92 5.91 -54.39
N GLN A 5 2.24 5.82 -54.28
CA GLN A 5 2.96 5.57 -53.04
C GLN A 5 2.81 6.77 -52.09
N LYS A 6 1.89 6.65 -51.12
CA LYS A 6 1.64 7.67 -50.10
C LYS A 6 2.85 7.76 -49.17
N LYS A 7 3.69 8.78 -49.36
CA LYS A 7 4.91 9.09 -48.58
C LYS A 7 4.53 9.16 -47.09
N ARG A 8 4.98 8.20 -46.28
CA ARG A 8 4.74 8.19 -44.83
C ARG A 8 5.41 9.43 -44.21
N PRO A 9 4.71 10.23 -43.39
CA PRO A 9 5.33 11.36 -42.71
C PRO A 9 6.47 10.89 -41.82
N ALA A 10 7.58 11.63 -41.82
CA ALA A 10 8.73 11.36 -40.97
C ALA A 10 8.27 11.26 -39.51
N ARG A 11 8.67 10.18 -38.84
CA ARG A 11 8.40 10.00 -37.40
C ARG A 11 9.06 11.17 -36.68
N PRO A 12 8.34 11.96 -35.86
CA PRO A 12 8.97 13.02 -35.10
C PRO A 12 10.09 12.42 -34.26
N GLU A 13 11.29 13.00 -34.38
CA GLU A 13 12.43 12.65 -33.54
C GLU A 13 11.96 12.70 -32.08
N ARG A 14 12.05 11.56 -31.40
CA ARG A 14 11.69 11.50 -29.98
C ARG A 14 12.61 12.45 -29.26
N SER A 15 12.03 13.49 -28.67
CA SER A 15 12.77 14.50 -27.92
C SER A 15 13.75 13.83 -26.94
N PRO A 16 15.04 14.19 -26.95
CA PRO A 16 16.06 13.64 -26.06
C PRO A 16 15.75 13.84 -24.56
N ALA A 17 14.77 14.67 -24.22
CA ALA A 17 14.30 14.91 -22.84
C ALA A 17 13.67 13.69 -22.14
N MET A 18 13.54 12.54 -22.81
CA MET A 18 13.09 11.29 -22.20
C MET A 18 14.20 10.24 -22.07
N GLU A 19 15.46 10.66 -22.18
CA GLU A 19 16.59 9.89 -21.68
C GLU A 19 16.35 9.63 -20.19
N ARG A 20 16.12 8.37 -19.83
CA ARG A 20 15.75 7.98 -18.47
C ARG A 20 16.87 8.45 -17.54
N ARG A 21 16.54 9.38 -16.63
CA ARG A 21 17.44 9.73 -15.51
C ARG A 21 17.96 8.44 -14.88
N ASP A 22 19.22 8.47 -14.46
CA ASP A 22 19.85 7.39 -13.73
C ASP A 22 18.89 6.89 -12.63
N PRO A 23 18.51 5.59 -12.64
CA PRO A 23 17.65 4.99 -11.62
C PRO A 23 18.12 5.28 -10.20
N ASP A 24 19.42 5.41 -9.98
CA ASP A 24 19.99 5.67 -8.66
C ASP A 24 19.78 7.12 -8.21
N GLU A 25 19.87 8.08 -9.14
CA GLU A 25 19.52 9.48 -8.87
C GLU A 25 18.04 9.63 -8.54
N ALA A 26 17.16 9.05 -9.37
CA ALA A 26 15.72 9.07 -9.10
C ALA A 26 15.42 8.42 -7.74
N ALA A 27 16.08 7.30 -7.41
CA ALA A 27 15.88 6.63 -6.14
C ALA A 27 16.31 7.47 -4.93
N ARG A 28 17.41 8.23 -5.02
CA ARG A 28 17.82 9.15 -3.94
C ARG A 28 16.71 10.15 -3.59
N HIS A 29 16.05 10.71 -4.60
CA HIS A 29 14.91 11.63 -4.38
C HIS A 29 13.66 10.95 -3.83
N MET A 30 13.50 9.63 -4.02
CA MET A 30 12.34 8.89 -3.53
C MET A 30 12.53 8.28 -2.13
N ARG A 31 13.76 8.21 -1.62
CA ARG A 31 14.06 7.60 -0.31
C ARG A 31 13.20 8.11 0.85
N PRO A 32 12.98 9.43 1.03
CA PRO A 32 12.11 9.91 2.11
C PRO A 32 10.68 9.41 1.97
N LEU A 33 10.13 9.40 0.76
CA LEU A 33 8.76 8.95 0.49
C LEU A 33 8.61 7.44 0.66
N LEU A 34 9.64 6.66 0.29
CA LEU A 34 9.68 5.22 0.53
C LEU A 34 9.57 4.90 2.03
N TRP A 35 10.33 5.61 2.86
CA TRP A 35 10.28 5.44 4.32
C TRP A 35 9.04 6.04 4.97
N ALA A 36 8.43 7.06 4.37
CA ALA A 36 7.18 7.64 4.85
C ALA A 36 6.01 6.64 4.81
N VAL A 37 6.02 5.66 3.89
CA VAL A 37 4.94 4.65 3.78
C VAL A 37 4.84 3.75 5.01
N PRO A 38 5.88 2.99 5.44
CA PRO A 38 5.77 2.18 6.65
C PRO A 38 5.53 3.04 7.90
N LEU A 39 6.06 4.27 7.95
CA LEU A 39 5.79 5.20 9.05
C LEU A 39 4.31 5.62 9.09
N SER A 40 3.69 5.92 7.95
CA SER A 40 2.27 6.29 7.90
C SER A 40 1.36 5.12 8.28
N ILE A 41 1.74 3.89 7.91
CA ILE A 41 1.06 2.66 8.32
C ILE A 41 1.11 2.50 9.84
N LEU A 42 2.29 2.71 10.45
CA LEU A 42 2.43 2.68 11.90
C LEU A 42 1.53 3.73 12.58
N ILE A 43 1.55 4.98 12.11
CA ILE A 43 0.71 6.05 12.65
C ILE A 43 -0.79 5.71 12.52
N HIS A 44 -1.20 5.18 11.38
CA HIS A 44 -2.57 4.72 11.14
C HIS A 44 -2.99 3.63 12.11
N ASN A 45 -2.15 2.61 12.29
CA ASN A 45 -2.44 1.49 13.18
C ASN A 45 -2.47 1.90 14.66
N ILE A 46 -1.66 2.88 15.07
CA ILE A 46 -1.72 3.47 16.43
C ILE A 46 -3.08 4.15 16.67
N GLU A 47 -3.61 4.86 15.67
CA GLU A 47 -4.93 5.51 15.77
C GLU A 47 -6.08 4.48 15.73
N GLU A 48 -5.99 3.50 14.84
CA GLU A 48 -7.06 2.54 14.56
C GLU A 48 -7.21 1.48 15.66
N PHE A 49 -6.09 0.86 16.08
CA PHE A 49 -6.10 -0.35 16.90
C PHE A 49 -6.87 -0.25 18.23
N PRO A 50 -6.78 0.86 19.00
CA PRO A 50 -7.51 0.98 20.26
C PRO A 50 -9.04 0.94 20.09
N GLN A 51 -9.54 1.24 18.90
CA GLN A 51 -10.97 1.47 18.65
C GLN A 51 -11.58 0.44 17.69
N ILE A 52 -10.78 -0.26 16.87
CA ILE A 52 -11.30 -1.11 15.79
C ILE A 52 -12.15 -2.29 16.30
N VAL A 53 -11.75 -2.93 17.41
CA VAL A 53 -12.48 -4.05 17.99
C VAL A 53 -13.84 -3.64 18.55
N PRO A 54 -13.94 -2.65 19.47
CA PRO A 54 -15.24 -2.22 19.97
C PRO A 54 -16.12 -1.63 18.85
N TYR A 55 -15.53 -0.92 17.88
CA TYR A 55 -16.27 -0.44 16.71
C TYR A 55 -16.88 -1.59 15.89
N ALA A 56 -16.08 -2.57 15.51
CA ALA A 56 -16.54 -3.72 14.74
C ALA A 56 -17.62 -4.53 15.47
N GLN A 57 -17.48 -4.72 16.78
CA GLN A 57 -18.45 -5.44 17.60
C GLN A 57 -19.80 -4.70 17.68
N ARG A 58 -19.81 -3.36 17.80
CA ARG A 58 -21.05 -2.56 17.75
C ARG A 58 -21.78 -2.69 16.41
N HIS A 59 -21.04 -2.91 15.33
CA HIS A 59 -21.56 -3.12 13.97
C HIS A 59 -21.72 -4.60 13.61
N GLY A 60 -21.80 -5.49 14.60
CA GLY A 60 -22.16 -6.91 14.41
C GLY A 60 -21.05 -7.79 13.85
N VAL A 61 -19.79 -7.32 13.81
CA VAL A 61 -18.64 -8.09 13.34
C VAL A 61 -17.92 -8.73 14.53
N PRO A 62 -17.92 -10.07 14.68
CA PRO A 62 -17.43 -10.74 15.88
C PRO A 62 -15.90 -10.95 15.88
N ILE A 63 -15.14 -9.85 15.83
CA ILE A 63 -13.68 -9.90 15.93
C ILE A 63 -13.20 -9.87 17.39
N ARG A 64 -11.99 -10.39 17.62
CA ARG A 64 -11.36 -10.47 18.95
C ARG A 64 -10.06 -9.67 19.00
N MET A 65 -9.75 -9.12 20.18
CA MET A 65 -8.60 -8.25 20.39
C MET A 65 -7.26 -8.90 20.04
N ARG A 66 -7.02 -10.14 20.48
CA ARG A 66 -5.72 -10.80 20.27
C ARG A 66 -5.46 -11.16 18.79
N PRO A 67 -6.35 -11.84 18.06
CA PRO A 67 -6.19 -12.04 16.61
C PRO A 67 -6.00 -10.73 15.85
N MET A 68 -6.80 -9.70 16.17
CA MET A 68 -6.69 -8.39 15.53
C MET A 68 -5.33 -7.74 15.80
N GLY A 69 -4.82 -7.80 17.04
CA GLY A 69 -3.50 -7.27 17.38
C GLY A 69 -2.37 -7.96 16.62
N ILE A 70 -2.45 -9.28 16.42
CA ILE A 70 -1.48 -10.02 15.59
C ILE A 70 -1.56 -9.55 14.13
N ALA A 71 -2.77 -9.43 13.58
CA ALA A 71 -2.98 -8.96 12.21
C ALA A 71 -2.43 -7.54 11.99
N VAL A 72 -2.70 -6.62 12.91
CA VAL A 72 -2.21 -5.22 12.88
C VAL A 72 -0.70 -5.15 13.03
N ALA A 73 -0.10 -5.96 13.92
CA ALA A 73 1.34 -6.04 14.06
C ALA A 73 2.01 -6.49 12.75
N LEU A 74 1.47 -7.53 12.10
CA LEU A 74 1.96 -8.00 10.80
C LEU A 74 1.76 -6.95 9.70
N ALA A 75 0.59 -6.29 9.64
CA ALA A 75 0.32 -5.20 8.72
C ALA A 75 1.35 -4.05 8.85
N THR A 76 1.79 -3.78 10.07
CA THR A 76 2.79 -2.76 10.39
C THR A 76 4.20 -3.18 9.95
N LEU A 77 4.56 -4.44 10.21
CA LEU A 77 5.94 -4.92 10.04
C LEU A 77 6.26 -5.37 8.61
N LEU A 78 5.32 -5.99 7.89
CA LEU A 78 5.55 -6.52 6.53
C LEU A 78 5.97 -5.47 5.48
N PRO A 79 5.51 -4.21 5.52
CA PRO A 79 5.98 -3.18 4.60
C PRO A 79 7.47 -2.79 4.78
N LEU A 80 8.06 -3.02 5.96
CA LEU A 80 9.46 -2.66 6.24
C LEU A 80 10.47 -3.41 5.37
N PRO A 81 10.50 -4.76 5.31
CA PRO A 81 11.44 -5.48 4.45
C PRO A 81 11.25 -5.14 2.98
N LEU A 82 10.02 -4.88 2.55
CA LEU A 82 9.73 -4.47 1.17
C LEU A 82 10.32 -3.09 0.85
N THR A 83 10.11 -2.12 1.75
CA THR A 83 10.68 -0.77 1.65
C THR A 83 12.21 -0.83 1.64
N MET A 84 12.80 -1.59 2.57
CA MET A 84 14.24 -1.78 2.66
C MET A 84 14.81 -2.41 1.38
N ALA A 85 14.14 -3.42 0.81
CA ALA A 85 14.54 -4.04 -0.44
C ALA A 85 14.49 -3.06 -1.62
N ALA A 86 13.44 -2.23 -1.72
CA ALA A 86 13.31 -1.20 -2.76
C ALA A 86 14.38 -0.10 -2.63
N VAL A 87 14.75 0.29 -1.40
CA VAL A 87 15.81 1.27 -1.14
C VAL A 87 17.21 0.72 -1.48
N ARG A 88 17.47 -0.54 -1.14
CA ARG A 88 18.78 -1.19 -1.38
C ARG A 88 19.00 -1.62 -2.83
N ARG A 89 17.92 -1.84 -3.60
CA ARG A 89 17.98 -2.31 -5.00
C ARG A 89 17.18 -1.37 -5.91
N PRO A 90 17.60 -0.09 -6.04
CA PRO A 90 16.88 0.94 -6.79
C PRO A 90 16.69 0.62 -8.28
N SER A 91 17.60 -0.15 -8.87
CA SER A 91 17.48 -0.64 -10.25
C SER A 91 16.42 -1.75 -10.43
N ASN A 92 15.98 -2.40 -9.35
CA ASN A 92 14.97 -3.47 -9.41
C ASN A 92 13.55 -2.89 -9.48
N ARG A 93 13.05 -2.79 -10.71
CA ARG A 93 11.71 -2.31 -11.01
C ARG A 93 10.59 -2.99 -10.22
N ARG A 94 10.63 -4.31 -10.00
CA ARG A 94 9.56 -5.04 -9.32
C ARG A 94 9.45 -4.62 -7.85
N LEU A 95 10.59 -4.43 -7.18
CA LEU A 95 10.62 -3.97 -5.78
C LEU A 95 10.09 -2.54 -5.65
N ARG A 96 10.45 -1.65 -6.58
CA ARG A 96 9.89 -0.28 -6.63
C ARG A 96 8.37 -0.29 -6.81
N GLN A 97 7.87 -1.10 -7.74
CA GLN A 97 6.43 -1.24 -7.96
C GLN A 97 5.71 -1.81 -6.74
N ALA A 98 6.29 -2.81 -6.08
CA ALA A 98 5.70 -3.40 -4.89
C ALA A 98 5.66 -2.40 -3.72
N ALA A 99 6.72 -1.63 -3.46
CA ALA A 99 6.71 -0.58 -2.44
C ALA A 99 5.66 0.52 -2.73
N MET A 100 5.50 0.90 -4.00
CA MET A 100 4.43 1.84 -4.39
C MET A 100 3.03 1.23 -4.33
N ALA A 101 2.89 -0.07 -4.55
CA ALA A 101 1.61 -0.77 -4.38
C ALA A 101 1.14 -0.71 -2.92
N SER A 102 2.05 -0.77 -1.93
CA SER A 102 1.71 -0.57 -0.53
C SER A 102 1.08 0.80 -0.24
N ALA A 103 1.60 1.87 -0.86
CA ALA A 103 1.01 3.20 -0.70
C ALA A 103 -0.40 3.30 -1.30
N ALA A 104 -0.62 2.68 -2.48
CA ALA A 104 -1.95 2.63 -3.09
C ALA A 104 -2.93 1.75 -2.31
N LEU A 105 -2.45 0.64 -1.72
CA LEU A 105 -3.23 -0.19 -0.81
C LEU A 105 -3.72 0.64 0.39
N MET A 106 -2.84 1.43 1.01
CA MET A 106 -3.23 2.30 2.14
C MET A 106 -4.19 3.43 1.74
N ALA A 107 -4.05 3.99 0.53
CA ALA A 107 -5.04 4.93 0.01
C ALA A 107 -6.41 4.27 -0.23
N CYS A 108 -6.42 3.02 -0.71
CA CYS A 108 -7.66 2.25 -0.86
C CYS A 108 -8.29 1.91 0.50
N ASN A 109 -7.47 1.58 1.50
CA ASN A 109 -7.92 1.39 2.88
C ASN A 109 -8.54 2.69 3.45
N ALA A 110 -7.93 3.85 3.23
CA ALA A 110 -8.51 5.14 3.62
C ALA A 110 -9.90 5.38 2.98
N ALA A 111 -10.06 5.04 1.69
CA ALA A 111 -11.34 5.11 1.01
C ALA A 111 -12.38 4.15 1.62
N ALA A 112 -11.97 2.95 2.03
CA ALA A 112 -12.85 2.00 2.71
C ALA A 112 -13.34 2.55 4.06
N HIS A 113 -12.46 3.16 4.87
CA HIS A 113 -12.85 3.80 6.12
C HIS A 113 -13.78 4.99 5.93
N LEU A 114 -13.57 5.80 4.88
CA LEU A 114 -14.50 6.87 4.51
C LEU A 114 -15.86 6.30 4.12
N ALA A 115 -15.90 5.25 3.29
CA ALA A 115 -17.14 4.61 2.90
C ALA A 115 -17.89 4.04 4.11
N GLN A 116 -17.19 3.37 5.03
CA GLN A 116 -17.75 2.89 6.31
C GLN A 116 -18.29 4.05 7.14
N THR A 117 -17.54 5.14 7.23
CA THR A 117 -17.96 6.34 7.99
C THR A 117 -19.25 6.92 7.46
N ILE A 118 -19.40 7.00 6.14
CA ILE A 118 -20.62 7.50 5.49
C ILE A 118 -21.77 6.51 5.68
N ALA A 119 -21.54 5.21 5.42
CA ALA A 119 -22.56 4.18 5.45
C ALA A 119 -23.13 3.95 6.86
N LEU A 120 -22.26 3.97 7.87
CA LEU A 120 -22.64 3.70 9.26
C LEU A 120 -22.93 4.98 10.05
N ARG A 121 -22.70 6.16 9.45
CA ARG A 121 -22.86 7.49 10.08
C ARG A 121 -22.10 7.64 11.41
N GLU A 122 -21.02 6.89 11.56
CA GLU A 122 -20.12 6.89 12.71
C GLU A 122 -18.69 6.93 12.18
N ARG A 123 -17.80 7.73 12.77
CA ARG A 123 -16.40 7.80 12.33
C ARG A 123 -15.74 6.43 12.48
N SER A 124 -15.36 5.80 11.36
CA SER A 124 -14.54 4.60 11.39
C SER A 124 -13.17 4.90 12.00
N PRO A 125 -12.68 4.08 12.94
CA PRO A 125 -11.27 4.07 13.33
C PRO A 125 -10.40 3.98 12.08
N GLY A 126 -9.31 4.75 12.00
CA GLY A 126 -8.45 4.78 10.80
C GLY A 126 -8.83 5.84 9.77
N ALA A 127 -10.05 6.41 9.81
CA ALA A 127 -10.50 7.37 8.80
C ALA A 127 -9.68 8.67 8.82
N VAL A 128 -9.32 9.16 10.00
CA VAL A 128 -8.59 10.44 10.14
C VAL A 128 -7.18 10.31 9.59
N THR A 129 -6.42 9.31 10.05
CA THR A 129 -5.06 9.07 9.54
C THR A 129 -5.07 8.63 8.08
N GLY A 130 -6.06 7.84 7.66
CA GLY A 130 -6.25 7.44 6.28
C GLY A 130 -6.39 8.63 5.33
N LEU A 131 -7.28 9.56 5.64
CA LEU A 131 -7.60 10.70 4.77
C LEU A 131 -6.58 11.84 4.87
N CYS A 132 -6.04 12.09 6.06
CA CYS A 132 -5.12 13.21 6.29
C CYS A 132 -3.65 12.85 6.05
N VAL A 133 -3.29 11.56 6.10
CA VAL A 133 -1.89 11.11 5.98
C VAL A 133 -1.71 10.15 4.81
N ASN A 134 -2.37 8.98 4.84
CA ASN A 134 -2.10 7.91 3.87
C ASN A 134 -2.46 8.31 2.43
N LEU A 135 -3.65 8.88 2.22
CA LEU A 135 -4.12 9.30 0.91
C LEU A 135 -3.26 10.43 0.32
N PRO A 136 -2.99 11.55 1.02
CA PRO A 136 -2.10 12.60 0.55
C PRO A 136 -0.68 12.08 0.27
N LEU A 137 -0.14 11.23 1.14
CA LEU A 137 1.17 10.61 0.94
C LEU A 137 1.20 9.76 -0.33
N ALA A 138 0.19 8.93 -0.57
CA ALA A 138 0.10 8.14 -1.79
C ALA A 138 0.05 9.03 -3.03
N VAL A 139 -0.77 10.09 -3.04
CA VAL A 139 -0.83 11.04 -4.17
C VAL A 139 0.52 11.70 -4.40
N ALA A 140 1.17 12.21 -3.36
CA ALA A 140 2.50 12.83 -3.46
C ALA A 140 3.56 11.84 -3.96
N PHE A 141 3.54 10.61 -3.44
CA PHE A 141 4.47 9.55 -3.81
C PHE A 141 4.34 9.20 -5.30
N TYR A 142 3.12 8.98 -5.79
CA TYR A 142 2.89 8.68 -7.21
C TYR A 142 3.22 9.86 -8.13
N ARG A 143 2.84 11.09 -7.77
CA ARG A 143 3.18 12.29 -8.54
C ARG A 143 4.70 12.47 -8.66
N ARG A 144 5.42 12.37 -7.55
CA ARG A 144 6.89 12.53 -7.52
C ARG A 144 7.58 11.41 -8.28
N ALA A 145 7.15 10.16 -8.09
CA ALA A 145 7.72 9.00 -8.78
C ALA A 145 7.64 9.12 -10.31
N ILE A 146 6.54 9.67 -10.83
CA ILE A 146 6.38 9.92 -12.26
C ILE A 146 7.24 11.12 -12.69
N ALA A 147 7.19 12.22 -11.94
CA ALA A 147 7.89 13.46 -12.29
C ALA A 147 9.43 13.32 -12.33
N CYS A 148 10.01 12.49 -11.46
CA CYS A 148 11.46 12.25 -11.45
C CYS A 148 11.90 11.03 -12.28
N GLY A 149 10.99 10.36 -12.98
CA GLY A 149 11.30 9.16 -13.76
C GLY A 149 11.60 7.91 -12.94
N TYR A 150 11.25 7.89 -11.65
CA TYR A 150 11.40 6.69 -10.80
C TYR A 150 10.57 5.51 -11.31
N LEU A 151 9.36 5.77 -11.80
CA LEU A 151 8.56 4.80 -12.57
C LEU A 151 7.97 5.48 -13.81
N ALA A 152 7.86 4.74 -14.90
CA ALA A 152 7.08 5.22 -16.03
C ALA A 152 5.57 5.27 -15.65
N PRO A 153 4.76 6.18 -16.22
CA PRO A 153 3.34 6.33 -15.85
C PRO A 153 2.53 5.02 -15.92
N ARG A 154 2.81 4.17 -16.92
CA ARG A 154 2.17 2.85 -17.06
C ARG A 154 2.52 1.90 -15.91
N GLU A 155 3.73 2.00 -15.38
CA GLU A 155 4.24 1.17 -14.30
C GLU A 155 3.66 1.60 -12.96
N ALA A 156 3.57 2.92 -12.75
CA ALA A 156 2.87 3.53 -11.63
C ALA A 156 1.39 3.11 -11.65
N ARG A 157 0.68 3.25 -12.77
CA ARG A 157 -0.71 2.79 -12.89
C ARG A 157 -0.87 1.32 -12.53
N ARG A 158 0.03 0.44 -13.00
CA ARG A 158 0.00 -0.99 -12.63
C ARG A 158 0.21 -1.20 -11.13
N ALA A 159 1.18 -0.52 -10.52
CA ALA A 159 1.40 -0.60 -9.08
C ALA A 159 0.18 -0.14 -8.27
N ALA A 160 -0.49 0.93 -8.72
CA ALA A 160 -1.71 1.42 -8.10
C ALA A 160 -2.84 0.39 -8.17
N LEU A 161 -3.09 -0.17 -9.35
CA LEU A 161 -4.11 -1.21 -9.55
C LEU A 161 -3.81 -2.47 -8.73
N VAL A 162 -2.55 -2.90 -8.66
CA VAL A 162 -2.14 -4.03 -7.81
C VAL A 162 -2.38 -3.71 -6.33
N GLY A 163 -2.02 -2.52 -5.86
CA GLY A 163 -2.27 -2.10 -4.47
C GLY A 163 -3.75 -2.12 -4.11
N VAL A 164 -4.60 -1.56 -4.97
CA VAL A 164 -6.06 -1.58 -4.82
C VAL A 164 -6.60 -3.02 -4.82
N ALA A 165 -6.19 -3.83 -5.79
CA ALA A 165 -6.63 -5.23 -5.91
C ALA A 165 -6.20 -6.09 -4.71
N LEU A 166 -5.07 -5.77 -4.09
CA LEU A 166 -4.54 -6.49 -2.95
C LEU A 166 -5.17 -6.09 -1.61
N MET A 167 -5.91 -4.98 -1.52
CA MET A 167 -6.43 -4.49 -0.23
C MET A 167 -7.24 -5.56 0.49
N ALA A 168 -8.37 -5.98 -0.10
CA ALA A 168 -9.26 -6.95 0.52
C ALA A 168 -8.60 -8.32 0.82
N PRO A 169 -7.88 -8.96 -0.13
CA PRO A 169 -7.23 -10.24 0.16
C PRO A 169 -6.12 -10.11 1.19
N ALA A 170 -5.34 -9.03 1.21
CA ALA A 170 -4.31 -8.83 2.22
C ALA A 170 -4.93 -8.70 3.62
N ALA A 171 -5.99 -7.91 3.76
CA ALA A 171 -6.72 -7.77 5.02
C ALA A 171 -7.26 -9.12 5.50
N LEU A 172 -7.91 -9.89 4.62
CA LEU A 172 -8.44 -11.23 4.94
C LEU A 172 -7.33 -12.19 5.38
N ILE A 173 -6.23 -12.28 4.62
CA ILE A 173 -5.11 -13.18 4.94
C ILE A 173 -4.53 -12.83 6.31
N LEU A 174 -4.32 -11.55 6.61
CA LEU A 174 -3.78 -11.11 7.89
C LEU A 174 -4.71 -11.48 9.06
N GLN A 175 -6.02 -11.34 8.90
CA GLN A 175 -7.00 -11.78 9.90
C GLN A 175 -6.95 -13.30 10.10
N LEU A 176 -6.92 -14.08 9.01
CA LEU A 176 -6.81 -15.55 9.09
C LEU A 176 -5.55 -16.00 9.82
N VAL A 177 -4.41 -15.37 9.52
CA VAL A 177 -3.14 -15.63 10.23
C VAL A 177 -3.25 -15.27 11.71
N GLY A 178 -3.84 -14.11 12.04
CA GLY A 178 -4.08 -13.71 13.42
C GLY A 178 -4.93 -14.71 14.20
N HIS A 179 -6.00 -15.23 13.58
CA HIS A 179 -6.85 -16.25 14.16
C HIS A 179 -6.14 -17.60 14.34
N ALA A 180 -5.38 -18.04 13.35
CA ALA A 180 -4.62 -19.28 13.40
C ALA A 180 -3.55 -19.24 14.51
N ALA A 181 -2.81 -18.13 14.61
CA ALA A 181 -1.79 -17.92 15.64
C ALA A 181 -2.40 -17.91 17.05
N ASP A 182 -3.52 -17.21 17.25
CA ASP A 182 -4.24 -17.17 18.52
C ASP A 182 -4.81 -18.55 18.91
N TRP A 183 -5.29 -19.34 17.94
CA TRP A 183 -5.69 -20.72 18.17
C TRP A 183 -4.52 -21.60 18.64
N ALA A 184 -3.39 -21.55 17.93
CA ALA A 184 -2.20 -22.35 18.28
C ALA A 184 -1.67 -22.00 19.68
N LEU A 185 -1.66 -20.71 20.05
CA LEU A 185 -1.22 -20.28 21.37
C LEU A 185 -2.14 -20.78 22.49
N ARG A 186 -3.45 -20.90 22.25
CA ARG A 186 -4.39 -21.47 23.22
C ARG A 186 -4.26 -22.99 23.36
N THR A 187 -4.02 -23.71 22.27
CA THR A 187 -3.86 -25.17 22.32
C THR A 187 -2.59 -25.56 23.07
N MET A 188 -1.47 -24.88 22.82
CA MET A 188 -0.22 -25.09 23.56
C MET A 188 -0.32 -24.70 25.05
N GLY A 189 -1.12 -23.68 25.38
CA GLY A 189 -1.33 -23.29 26.77
C GLY A 189 -2.15 -24.30 27.59
N ARG A 190 -2.99 -25.11 26.94
CA ARG A 190 -3.81 -26.14 27.59
C ARG A 190 -3.06 -27.43 27.88
N THR A 191 -2.00 -27.72 27.14
CA THR A 191 -1.18 -28.93 27.35
C THR A 191 -0.20 -28.80 28.52
N GLY A 192 -0.16 -27.65 29.21
CA GLY A 192 0.77 -27.35 30.30
C GLY A 192 0.15 -27.30 31.70
N GLN A 193 -1.13 -27.63 31.88
CA GLN A 193 -1.71 -27.85 33.21
C GLN A 193 -1.88 -29.37 33.43
N PRO A 194 -1.09 -29.99 34.34
CA PRO A 194 -1.24 -31.39 34.70
C PRO A 194 -2.55 -31.67 35.45
#